data_AF-A0A8D0V0R2-F1
#
_entry.id   AF-A0A8D0V0R2-F1
#
_cell.length_a   1.000
_cell.length_b   1.000
_cell.length_c   1.000
_cell.angle_alpha   90.00
_cell.angle_beta   90.00
_cell.angle_gamma   90.00
#
_symmetry.space_group_name_H-M   'P 1'
#
loop_
_entity.id
_entity.type
_entity.pdbx_description
1 polymer ?
#
loop_
_entity_poly.entity_id
_entity_poly.type
_entity_poly.pdbx_seq_one_letter_code
_entity_poly.pdbx_strand_id
1 'polypeptide(L)'
;RPPPRCGAALLLQPEAWTLPGASCAPARAGRSRRALSASQAAPRRPQSLGPDLIDRAFSRFRHKEVVHLCRLRNGLNVLELWHGVTYAFKDLSLCCTAQFLQYFLEKRKKHITVVVGTSGDTGSAAIESVQGAKNVDIIVLLPKGRCTKIQELQMTTVLRENVHVFGVEGNSDELDEPIKAVFADVAFVKKHNLMSLNSINWSRVLVQMAHHFFAYFQCAPSLDTHPLPPVEVVVPTGAAGNLAGKETPLGGKGLS
;
A
#
# COMPACT_ATOMS: atom_id res chain seq x y z
N ARG A 1 -18.95 -25.59 15.79
CA ARG A 1 -17.49 -25.76 15.63
C ARG A 1 -16.82 -24.60 16.37
N PRO A 2 -15.74 -24.80 17.13
CA PRO A 2 -15.05 -23.69 17.79
C PRO A 2 -14.30 -22.83 16.76
N PRO A 3 -14.15 -21.51 16.98
CA PRO A 3 -13.16 -20.72 16.26
C PRO A 3 -11.74 -21.08 16.74
N PRO A 4 -10.72 -21.12 15.87
CA PRO A 4 -9.33 -21.29 16.27
C PRO A 4 -8.83 -20.06 17.07
N ARG A 5 -7.88 -20.27 17.98
CA ARG A 5 -7.31 -19.25 18.90
C ARG A 5 -5.86 -18.88 18.55
N CYS A 6 -5.44 -17.70 19.03
CA CYS A 6 -4.06 -17.26 19.38
C CYS A 6 -3.07 -16.78 18.28
N GLY A 7 -2.32 -15.70 18.60
CA GLY A 7 -1.11 -15.22 17.92
C GLY A 7 -1.20 -13.78 17.34
N ALA A 8 -1.47 -12.72 18.11
CA ALA A 8 -0.51 -11.92 18.92
C ALA A 8 0.64 -11.28 18.09
N ALA A 9 0.83 -9.94 18.12
CA ALA A 9 1.55 -9.05 17.15
C ALA A 9 3.12 -9.10 17.12
N LEU A 10 3.88 -8.33 16.29
CA LEU A 10 5.36 -8.47 16.08
C LEU A 10 6.22 -7.16 16.01
N LEU A 11 7.57 -7.25 16.18
CA LEU A 11 8.53 -6.11 16.14
C LEU A 11 9.80 -6.31 15.27
N LEU A 12 10.04 -5.37 14.35
CA LEU A 12 11.36 -4.84 13.96
C LEU A 12 11.22 -3.32 13.87
N GLN A 13 12.14 -2.55 14.47
CA GLN A 13 12.07 -1.10 14.40
C GLN A 13 12.55 -0.59 13.03
N PRO A 14 11.80 0.27 12.32
CA PRO A 14 12.31 1.00 11.20
C PRO A 14 13.08 2.24 11.68
N GLU A 15 14.35 2.39 11.27
CA GLU A 15 15.05 3.67 11.44
C GLU A 15 14.38 4.76 10.59
N ALA A 16 13.75 5.72 11.26
CA ALA A 16 13.36 7.05 10.75
C ALA A 16 12.70 7.13 9.35
N TRP A 17 11.40 6.81 9.27
CA TRP A 17 10.53 7.39 8.24
C TRP A 17 9.96 8.70 8.76
N THR A 18 10.32 9.82 8.13
CA THR A 18 9.71 11.13 8.39
C THR A 18 8.73 11.46 7.26
N LEU A 19 7.46 11.64 7.61
CA LEU A 19 6.47 12.18 6.67
C LEU A 19 6.70 13.69 6.52
N PRO A 20 6.56 14.27 5.31
CA PRO A 20 6.62 15.71 5.12
C PRO A 20 5.61 16.43 6.02
N GLY A 21 6.09 17.40 6.82
CA GLY A 21 5.26 18.18 7.76
C GLY A 21 5.34 17.75 9.23
N ALA A 22 5.89 16.58 9.56
CA ALA A 22 6.01 16.10 10.95
C ALA A 22 7.18 16.76 11.72
N SER A 23 7.03 18.03 12.09
CA SER A 23 8.00 18.76 12.93
C SER A 23 7.88 18.35 14.41
N CYS A 24 8.47 17.21 14.78
CA CYS A 24 8.61 16.81 16.19
C CYS A 24 10.02 16.23 16.45
N ALA A 25 10.90 17.05 17.04
CA ALA A 25 12.29 16.70 17.29
C ALA A 25 12.73 17.15 18.72
N PRO A 26 12.77 16.23 19.71
CA PRO A 26 13.37 16.52 21.00
C PRO A 26 14.91 16.57 20.89
N ALA A 27 15.53 17.50 21.60
CA ALA A 27 16.97 17.74 21.51
C ALA A 27 17.81 16.57 22.03
N ARG A 28 18.80 16.11 21.26
CA ARG A 28 19.76 15.09 21.70
C ARG A 28 20.81 15.69 22.64
N ALA A 29 20.60 15.53 23.95
CA ALA A 29 21.66 15.70 24.94
C ALA A 29 22.83 14.74 24.66
N GLY A 30 24.06 15.20 24.86
CA GLY A 30 25.25 14.55 24.29
C GLY A 30 25.73 13.29 25.02
N ARG A 31 26.43 12.41 24.28
CA ARG A 31 27.38 11.43 24.82
C ARG A 31 28.68 11.42 24.00
N SER A 32 29.76 11.05 24.67
CA SER A 32 31.15 11.21 24.20
C SER A 32 31.49 10.40 22.95
N ARG A 33 32.33 10.97 22.07
CA ARG A 33 33.00 10.22 21.00
C ARG A 33 34.18 9.43 21.60
N ARG A 34 34.13 8.10 21.55
CA ARG A 34 35.33 7.26 21.47
C ARG A 34 35.22 6.39 20.23
N ALA A 35 36.25 6.40 19.40
CA ALA A 35 36.30 5.60 18.19
C ALA A 35 36.68 4.15 18.53
N LEU A 36 36.00 3.19 17.91
CA LEU A 36 36.44 1.80 17.83
C LEU A 36 36.47 1.41 16.35
N SER A 37 37.68 1.24 15.82
CA SER A 37 37.92 0.76 14.47
C SER A 37 37.76 -0.76 14.42
N ALA A 38 36.68 -1.24 13.82
CA ALA A 38 36.47 -2.66 13.54
C ALA A 38 36.09 -2.86 12.08
N SER A 39 36.91 -3.57 11.32
CA SER A 39 36.63 -3.92 9.93
C SER A 39 35.60 -5.05 9.86
N GLN A 40 34.33 -4.68 9.71
CA GLN A 40 33.30 -5.59 9.21
C GLN A 40 32.67 -4.97 7.96
N ALA A 41 32.54 -5.77 6.90
CA ALA A 41 31.91 -5.37 5.66
C ALA A 41 30.39 -5.25 5.86
N ALA A 42 29.95 -4.09 6.36
CA ALA A 42 28.53 -3.78 6.52
C ALA A 42 27.81 -4.02 5.17
N PRO A 43 26.63 -4.65 5.17
CA PRO A 43 25.87 -4.85 3.94
C PRO A 43 25.65 -3.50 3.27
N ARG A 44 25.95 -3.40 1.96
CA ARG A 44 25.87 -2.13 1.23
C ARG A 44 24.51 -1.48 1.46
N ARG A 45 24.50 -0.42 2.27
CA ARG A 45 23.28 0.33 2.60
C ARG A 45 22.57 0.66 1.28
N PRO A 46 21.30 0.28 1.08
CA PRO A 46 20.58 0.62 -0.14
C PRO A 46 20.72 2.13 -0.40
N GLN A 47 21.02 2.52 -1.65
CA GLN A 47 20.97 3.92 -2.04
C GLN A 47 19.59 4.46 -1.64
N SER A 48 19.57 5.47 -0.77
CA SER A 48 18.36 5.90 -0.05
C SER A 48 17.21 6.08 -1.04
N LEU A 49 16.09 5.39 -0.75
CA LEU A 49 14.85 5.58 -1.49
C LEU A 49 14.45 7.05 -1.27
N GLY A 50 14.54 7.86 -2.32
CA GLY A 50 14.46 9.32 -2.19
C GLY A 50 13.09 9.76 -1.66
N PRO A 51 13.01 10.81 -0.80
CA PRO A 51 11.74 11.32 -0.28
C PRO A 51 10.76 11.69 -1.41
N ASP A 52 11.31 12.25 -2.48
CA ASP A 52 10.68 12.55 -3.77
C ASP A 52 9.80 11.41 -4.35
N LEU A 53 10.05 10.13 -4.06
CA LEU A 53 9.17 9.03 -4.51
C LEU A 53 7.83 8.99 -3.75
N ILE A 54 7.80 9.40 -2.48
CA ILE A 54 6.56 9.56 -1.70
C ILE A 54 5.85 10.84 -2.12
N ASP A 55 6.60 11.94 -2.26
CA ASP A 55 6.05 13.22 -2.70
C ASP A 55 5.40 13.11 -4.09
N ARG A 56 6.05 12.40 -5.03
CA ARG A 56 5.46 12.09 -6.35
C ARG A 56 4.25 11.17 -6.25
N ALA A 57 4.25 10.16 -5.38
CA ALA A 57 3.09 9.28 -5.19
C ALA A 57 1.86 10.04 -4.68
N PHE A 58 2.06 11.03 -3.81
CA PHE A 58 0.98 11.81 -3.20
C PHE A 58 0.65 13.12 -3.93
N SER A 59 1.48 13.57 -4.88
CA SER A 59 1.31 14.81 -5.66
C SER A 59 -0.06 15.00 -6.34
N ARG A 60 -0.82 13.92 -6.59
CA ARG A 60 -2.14 13.94 -7.23
C ARG A 60 -3.32 13.81 -6.25
N PHE A 61 -3.06 13.76 -4.94
CA PHE A 61 -4.12 13.78 -3.91
C PHE A 61 -4.68 15.20 -3.76
N ARG A 62 -6.01 15.31 -3.68
CA ARG A 62 -6.70 16.61 -3.62
C ARG A 62 -6.67 17.27 -2.24
N HIS A 63 -6.30 16.52 -1.19
CA HIS A 63 -6.18 17.02 0.18
C HIS A 63 -4.72 17.06 0.62
N LYS A 64 -4.30 18.19 1.22
CA LYS A 64 -2.89 18.45 1.58
C LYS A 64 -2.28 17.42 2.53
N GLU A 65 -3.09 16.86 3.43
CA GLU A 65 -2.63 15.87 4.41
C GLU A 65 -2.56 14.44 3.84
N VAL A 66 -3.05 14.21 2.61
CA VAL A 66 -3.18 12.90 1.93
C VAL A 66 -4.19 11.96 2.61
N VAL A 67 -4.07 11.80 3.93
CA VAL A 67 -4.97 11.11 4.86
C VAL A 67 -5.44 12.12 5.90
N HIS A 68 -6.75 12.35 6.03
CA HIS A 68 -7.31 13.26 7.02
C HIS A 68 -7.98 12.50 8.17
N LEU A 69 -7.98 13.06 9.39
CA LEU A 69 -8.72 12.50 10.53
C LEU A 69 -9.87 13.45 10.90
N CYS A 70 -11.05 13.18 10.32
CA CYS A 70 -12.27 13.92 10.61
C CYS A 70 -12.79 13.52 12.00
N ARG A 71 -12.85 14.49 12.93
CA ARG A 71 -13.30 14.25 14.32
C ARG A 71 -14.80 14.47 14.44
N LEU A 72 -15.53 13.45 14.87
CA LEU A 72 -16.99 13.50 15.09
C LEU A 72 -17.30 13.64 16.59
N ARG A 73 -18.58 13.55 16.95
CA ARG A 73 -19.03 13.63 18.35
C ARG A 73 -18.63 12.38 19.14
N ASN A 74 -18.56 12.51 20.46
CA ASN A 74 -18.37 11.41 21.42
C ASN A 74 -17.06 10.60 21.23
N GLY A 75 -16.01 11.22 20.69
CA GLY A 75 -14.72 10.56 20.47
C GLY A 75 -14.65 9.63 19.25
N LEU A 76 -15.73 9.53 18.47
CA LEU A 76 -15.72 8.86 17.18
C LEU A 76 -14.88 9.69 16.18
N ASN A 77 -13.97 9.04 15.46
CA ASN A 77 -13.17 9.67 14.40
C ASN A 77 -13.29 8.86 13.11
N VAL A 78 -13.26 9.54 11.97
CA VAL A 78 -13.26 8.93 10.64
C VAL A 78 -11.95 9.25 9.94
N LEU A 79 -11.24 8.21 9.52
CA LEU A 79 -10.01 8.35 8.74
C LEU A 79 -10.35 8.42 7.25
N GLU A 80 -10.21 9.60 6.66
CA GLU A 80 -10.51 9.85 5.26
C GLU A 80 -9.35 9.41 4.38
N LEU A 81 -9.59 8.34 3.59
CA LEU A 81 -8.61 7.72 2.70
C LEU A 81 -8.95 7.90 1.21
N TRP A 82 -9.98 8.70 0.89
CA TRP A 82 -10.56 8.88 -0.45
C TRP A 82 -10.12 10.19 -1.14
N HIS A 83 -9.06 10.83 -0.67
CA HIS A 83 -8.55 12.08 -1.28
C HIS A 83 -7.71 11.86 -2.55
N GLY A 84 -7.33 10.61 -2.84
CA GLY A 84 -6.68 10.21 -4.09
C GLY A 84 -7.63 10.30 -5.29
N VAL A 85 -7.07 10.30 -6.51
CA VAL A 85 -7.82 10.62 -7.73
C VAL A 85 -9.03 9.72 -7.95
N THR A 86 -8.96 8.43 -7.60
CA THR A 86 -10.05 7.46 -7.82
C THR A 86 -11.10 7.43 -6.71
N TYR A 87 -10.92 8.25 -5.67
CA TYR A 87 -11.79 8.34 -4.49
C TYR A 87 -11.81 7.06 -3.63
N ALA A 88 -10.77 6.23 -3.71
CA ALA A 88 -10.67 4.97 -2.96
C ALA A 88 -9.36 4.85 -2.16
N PHE A 89 -9.44 4.24 -0.97
CA PHE A 89 -8.28 3.98 -0.08
C PHE A 89 -7.12 3.21 -0.73
N LYS A 90 -7.39 2.57 -1.87
CA LYS A 90 -6.43 1.79 -2.66
C LYS A 90 -5.37 2.70 -3.30
N ASP A 91 -5.72 3.95 -3.63
CA ASP A 91 -4.81 4.95 -4.19
C ASP A 91 -3.56 5.11 -3.32
N LEU A 92 -3.74 5.23 -1.99
CA LEU A 92 -2.64 5.44 -1.04
C LEU A 92 -1.56 4.36 -1.18
N SER A 93 -1.97 3.08 -1.28
CA SER A 93 -1.03 1.96 -1.38
C SER A 93 -0.51 1.72 -2.79
N LEU A 94 -1.32 1.96 -3.83
CA LEU A 94 -0.95 1.69 -5.21
C LEU A 94 -0.07 2.80 -5.81
N CYS A 95 -0.33 4.08 -5.56
CA CYS A 95 0.53 5.18 -6.02
C CYS A 95 1.97 5.06 -5.49
N CYS A 96 2.16 4.77 -4.21
CA CYS A 96 3.48 4.51 -3.63
C CYS A 96 4.14 3.27 -4.26
N THR A 97 3.39 2.16 -4.37
CA THR A 97 3.91 0.92 -4.97
C THR A 97 4.36 1.14 -6.42
N ALA A 98 3.61 1.92 -7.20
CA ALA A 98 3.96 2.25 -8.58
C ALA A 98 5.20 3.13 -8.70
N GLN A 99 5.39 4.14 -7.84
CA GLN A 99 6.62 4.96 -7.84
C GLN A 99 7.86 4.12 -7.50
N PHE A 100 7.78 3.24 -6.49
CA PHE A 100 8.88 2.32 -6.17
C PHE A 100 9.18 1.35 -7.31
N LEU A 101 8.13 0.80 -7.93
CA LEU A 101 8.23 -0.15 -9.03
C LEU A 101 8.89 0.50 -10.26
N GLN A 102 8.42 1.67 -10.68
CA GLN A 102 9.01 2.44 -11.79
C GLN A 102 10.48 2.77 -11.54
N TYR A 103 10.85 3.22 -10.33
CA TYR A 103 12.24 3.51 -9.94
C TYR A 103 13.16 2.29 -10.04
N PHE A 104 12.73 1.12 -9.55
CA PHE A 104 13.54 -0.10 -9.64
C PHE A 104 13.60 -0.67 -11.07
N LEU A 105 12.57 -0.49 -11.88
CA LEU A 105 12.54 -0.89 -13.29
C LEU A 105 13.44 -0.01 -14.15
N GLU A 106 13.39 1.31 -13.98
CA GLU A 106 14.26 2.28 -14.64
C GLU A 106 15.74 2.01 -14.32
N LYS A 107 16.09 1.88 -13.02
CA LYS A 107 17.46 1.51 -12.60
C LYS A 107 17.95 0.17 -13.15
N ARG A 108 17.06 -0.75 -13.50
CA ARG A 108 17.37 -2.05 -14.09
C ARG A 108 17.22 -2.09 -15.62
N LYS A 109 16.80 -1.00 -16.25
CA LYS A 109 16.41 -0.90 -17.66
C LYS A 109 15.45 -2.03 -18.08
N LYS A 110 14.43 -2.30 -17.26
CA LYS A 110 13.44 -3.35 -17.47
C LYS A 110 12.04 -2.79 -17.75
N HIS A 111 11.27 -3.57 -18.50
CA HIS A 111 9.84 -3.41 -18.71
C HIS A 111 9.08 -4.53 -18.00
N ILE A 112 7.83 -4.29 -17.59
CA ILE A 112 6.88 -5.32 -17.13
C ILE A 112 5.49 -5.08 -17.74
N THR A 113 4.65 -6.12 -17.73
CA THR A 113 3.22 -5.98 -17.98
C THR A 113 2.46 -6.39 -16.72
N VAL A 114 1.71 -5.46 -16.13
CA VAL A 114 0.87 -5.70 -14.96
C VAL A 114 -0.47 -6.29 -15.41
N VAL A 115 -0.93 -7.34 -14.73
CA VAL A 115 -2.26 -7.93 -14.96
C VAL A 115 -3.10 -7.83 -13.68
N VAL A 116 -4.31 -7.29 -13.80
CA VAL A 116 -5.27 -7.07 -12.70
C VAL A 116 -6.67 -7.56 -13.10
N GLY A 117 -7.26 -8.45 -12.32
CA GLY A 117 -8.69 -8.73 -12.35
C GLY A 117 -9.40 -7.85 -11.33
N THR A 118 -10.56 -7.25 -11.67
CA THR A 118 -11.29 -6.41 -10.72
C THR A 118 -12.78 -6.26 -11.06
N SER A 119 -13.58 -6.00 -10.02
CA SER A 119 -14.98 -5.56 -10.13
C SER A 119 -15.19 -4.14 -9.58
N GLY A 120 -14.13 -3.32 -9.46
CA GLY A 120 -14.24 -1.94 -8.98
C GLY A 120 -12.89 -1.23 -8.86
N ASP A 121 -12.75 -0.37 -7.85
CA ASP A 121 -11.64 0.59 -7.71
C ASP A 121 -10.22 0.00 -7.56
N THR A 122 -10.03 -1.33 -7.50
CA THR A 122 -8.66 -1.89 -7.63
C THR A 122 -8.10 -1.65 -9.03
N GLY A 123 -8.91 -1.76 -10.08
CA GLY A 123 -8.47 -1.44 -11.45
C GLY A 123 -8.28 0.06 -11.63
N SER A 124 -9.23 0.89 -11.19
CA SER A 124 -9.11 2.35 -11.22
C SER A 124 -7.79 2.80 -10.60
N ALA A 125 -7.53 2.40 -9.35
CA ALA A 125 -6.34 2.82 -8.61
C ALA A 125 -5.04 2.22 -9.19
N ALA A 126 -5.09 1.02 -9.76
CA ALA A 126 -3.93 0.43 -10.43
C ALA A 126 -3.58 1.18 -11.72
N ILE A 127 -4.56 1.42 -12.61
CA ILE A 127 -4.39 2.22 -13.83
C ILE A 127 -3.88 3.61 -13.47
N GLU A 128 -4.54 4.30 -12.55
CA GLU A 128 -4.19 5.67 -12.17
C GLU A 128 -2.78 5.79 -11.60
N SER A 129 -2.27 4.75 -10.93
CA SER A 129 -0.91 4.70 -10.39
C SER A 129 0.19 4.49 -11.45
N VAL A 130 -0.13 3.94 -12.63
CA VAL A 130 0.86 3.61 -13.69
C VAL A 130 0.56 4.24 -15.05
N GLN A 131 -0.52 5.00 -15.23
CA GLN A 131 -0.89 5.59 -16.52
C GLN A 131 0.21 6.55 -17.04
N GLY A 132 0.70 6.32 -18.25
CA GLY A 132 1.83 7.05 -18.83
C GLY A 132 3.24 6.63 -18.33
N ALA A 133 3.36 5.56 -17.55
CA ALA A 133 4.65 4.99 -17.18
C ALA A 133 5.35 4.36 -18.41
N LYS A 134 6.64 4.66 -18.61
CA LYS A 134 7.44 4.22 -19.78
C LYS A 134 7.98 2.78 -19.68
N ASN A 135 7.72 2.11 -18.56
CA ASN A 135 8.31 0.81 -18.21
C ASN A 135 7.30 -0.17 -17.59
N VAL A 136 6.01 0.16 -17.63
CA VAL A 136 4.90 -0.63 -17.09
C VAL A 136 3.70 -0.51 -18.03
N ASP A 137 3.34 -1.59 -18.71
CA ASP A 137 1.99 -1.73 -19.28
C ASP A 137 1.04 -2.21 -18.19
N ILE A 138 -0.25 -1.90 -18.30
CA ILE A 138 -1.30 -2.49 -17.46
C ILE A 138 -2.46 -3.05 -18.29
N ILE A 139 -2.78 -4.31 -18.02
CA ILE A 139 -3.94 -5.05 -18.52
C ILE A 139 -4.93 -5.21 -17.35
N VAL A 140 -6.12 -4.63 -17.49
CA VAL A 140 -7.22 -4.78 -16.53
C VAL A 140 -8.36 -5.59 -17.14
N LEU A 141 -8.77 -6.66 -16.46
CA LEU A 141 -9.94 -7.46 -16.81
C LEU A 141 -11.11 -7.06 -15.90
N LEU A 142 -12.24 -6.68 -16.50
CA LEU A 142 -13.41 -6.11 -15.83
C LEU A 142 -14.69 -6.89 -16.22
N PRO A 143 -15.40 -7.55 -15.29
CA PRO A 143 -16.60 -8.31 -15.63
C PRO A 143 -17.75 -7.35 -15.91
N LYS A 144 -18.37 -7.48 -17.09
CA LYS A 144 -19.39 -6.56 -17.60
C LYS A 144 -20.58 -6.47 -16.64
N GLY A 145 -21.02 -5.24 -16.36
CA GLY A 145 -22.15 -4.97 -15.45
C GLY A 145 -21.94 -5.31 -13.98
N ARG A 146 -20.72 -5.71 -13.56
CA ARG A 146 -20.41 -6.08 -12.15
C ARG A 146 -19.73 -4.97 -11.34
N CYS A 147 -19.52 -3.79 -11.93
CA CYS A 147 -18.99 -2.60 -11.26
C CYS A 147 -19.95 -1.41 -11.42
N THR A 148 -19.79 -0.36 -10.61
CA THR A 148 -20.55 0.88 -10.78
C THR A 148 -20.10 1.65 -12.03
N LYS A 149 -20.99 2.44 -12.63
CA LYS A 149 -20.65 3.21 -13.84
C LYS A 149 -19.50 4.19 -13.64
N ILE A 150 -19.30 4.69 -12.42
CA ILE A 150 -18.17 5.56 -12.08
C ILE A 150 -16.85 4.79 -12.12
N GLN A 151 -16.79 3.58 -11.53
CA GLN A 151 -15.60 2.73 -11.60
C GLN A 151 -15.31 2.27 -13.04
N GLU A 152 -16.35 1.89 -13.80
CA GLU A 152 -16.21 1.54 -15.21
C GLU A 152 -15.58 2.69 -16.02
N LEU A 153 -16.08 3.92 -15.85
CA LEU A 153 -15.55 5.10 -16.53
C LEU A 153 -14.12 5.44 -16.08
N GLN A 154 -13.82 5.39 -14.78
CA GLN A 154 -12.46 5.59 -14.25
C GLN A 154 -11.41 4.66 -14.88
N MET A 155 -11.81 3.47 -15.34
CA MET A 155 -10.92 2.56 -16.08
C MET A 155 -10.97 2.80 -17.59
N THR A 156 -12.17 2.86 -18.18
CA THR A 156 -12.38 2.86 -19.64
C THR A 156 -12.12 4.19 -20.34
N THR A 157 -12.10 5.33 -19.62
CA THR A 157 -11.81 6.64 -20.23
C THR A 157 -10.33 7.06 -20.15
N VAL A 158 -9.43 6.20 -19.65
CA VAL A 158 -8.00 6.51 -19.55
C VAL A 158 -7.30 6.21 -20.87
N LEU A 159 -7.29 7.21 -21.77
CA LEU A 159 -6.67 7.12 -23.09
C LEU A 159 -5.13 7.27 -22.99
N ARG A 160 -4.43 6.20 -22.61
CA ARG A 160 -2.97 6.08 -22.60
C ARG A 160 -2.52 4.82 -23.31
N GLU A 161 -1.40 4.90 -24.02
CA GLU A 161 -0.84 3.80 -24.81
C GLU A 161 -0.52 2.55 -23.96
N ASN A 162 -0.07 2.74 -22.72
CA ASN A 162 0.30 1.67 -21.79
C ASN A 162 -0.88 1.12 -20.94
N VAL A 163 -2.12 1.50 -21.26
CA VAL A 163 -3.33 1.13 -20.50
C VAL A 163 -4.28 0.33 -21.40
N HIS A 164 -4.61 -0.89 -20.99
CA HIS A 164 -5.47 -1.79 -21.72
C HIS A 164 -6.57 -2.31 -20.79
N VAL A 165 -7.84 -2.09 -21.16
CA VAL A 165 -9.00 -2.49 -20.34
C VAL A 165 -9.90 -3.38 -21.18
N PHE A 166 -10.15 -4.60 -20.70
CA PHE A 166 -10.95 -5.60 -21.39
C PHE A 166 -12.23 -5.91 -20.61
N GLY A 167 -13.37 -5.57 -21.20
CA GLY A 167 -14.69 -5.95 -20.69
C GLY A 167 -14.99 -7.39 -21.05
N VAL A 168 -15.20 -8.23 -20.03
CA VAL A 168 -15.27 -9.70 -20.13
C VAL A 168 -16.57 -10.22 -19.53
N GLU A 169 -17.09 -11.34 -20.04
CA GLU A 169 -18.30 -11.96 -19.51
C GLU A 169 -18.02 -12.69 -18.19
N GLY A 170 -19.06 -12.87 -17.36
CA GLY A 170 -18.98 -13.65 -16.12
C GLY A 170 -19.05 -12.83 -14.83
N ASN A 171 -18.28 -13.25 -13.82
CA ASN A 171 -18.28 -12.70 -12.47
C ASN A 171 -16.85 -12.47 -11.91
N SER A 172 -16.73 -11.81 -10.75
CA SER A 172 -15.44 -11.45 -10.14
C SER A 172 -14.52 -12.64 -9.87
N ASP A 173 -15.07 -13.76 -9.43
CA ASP A 173 -14.34 -14.95 -8.99
C ASP A 173 -13.93 -15.82 -10.19
N GLU A 174 -14.80 -15.87 -11.22
CA GLU A 174 -14.54 -16.49 -12.52
C GLU A 174 -13.35 -15.85 -13.26
N LEU A 175 -13.08 -14.56 -13.04
CA LEU A 175 -11.91 -13.88 -13.62
C LEU A 175 -10.58 -14.24 -12.97
N ASP A 176 -10.63 -14.73 -11.74
CA ASP A 176 -9.44 -15.08 -11.00
C ASP A 176 -8.81 -16.38 -11.55
N GLU A 177 -9.61 -17.25 -12.19
CA GLU A 177 -9.15 -18.50 -12.83
C GLU A 177 -8.24 -18.31 -14.07
N PRO A 178 -8.63 -17.58 -15.14
CA PRO A 178 -7.74 -17.36 -16.29
C PRO A 178 -6.48 -16.58 -15.91
N ILE A 179 -6.57 -15.67 -14.93
CA ILE A 179 -5.41 -14.96 -14.38
C ILE A 179 -4.46 -15.95 -13.68
N LYS A 180 -4.99 -16.84 -12.81
CA LYS A 180 -4.19 -17.92 -12.17
C LYS A 180 -3.55 -18.85 -13.20
N ALA A 181 -4.27 -19.22 -14.25
CA ALA A 181 -3.74 -20.05 -15.34
C ALA A 181 -2.56 -19.37 -16.06
N VAL A 182 -2.69 -18.09 -16.41
CA VAL A 182 -1.60 -17.30 -17.01
C VAL A 182 -0.40 -17.17 -16.07
N PHE A 183 -0.61 -16.99 -14.76
CA PHE A 183 0.49 -16.94 -13.79
C PHE A 183 1.08 -18.30 -13.42
N ALA A 184 0.41 -19.42 -13.72
CA ALA A 184 0.95 -20.77 -13.58
C ALA A 184 1.94 -21.13 -14.71
N ASP A 185 1.80 -20.56 -15.90
CA ASP A 185 2.82 -20.68 -16.96
C ASP A 185 4.01 -19.75 -16.67
N VAL A 186 4.97 -20.29 -15.90
CA VAL A 186 6.23 -19.63 -15.55
C VAL A 186 7.05 -19.23 -16.79
N ALA A 187 6.93 -19.94 -17.92
CA ALA A 187 7.63 -19.61 -19.15
C ALA A 187 7.00 -18.39 -19.82
N PHE A 188 5.67 -18.32 -19.91
CA PHE A 188 4.93 -17.16 -20.41
C PHE A 188 5.12 -15.93 -19.52
N VAL A 189 4.98 -16.07 -18.19
CA VAL A 189 5.26 -15.02 -17.19
C VAL A 189 6.68 -14.45 -17.37
N LYS A 190 7.68 -15.31 -17.52
CA LYS A 190 9.08 -14.90 -17.69
C LYS A 190 9.33 -14.25 -19.06
N LYS A 191 8.71 -14.75 -20.13
CA LYS A 191 8.82 -14.21 -21.50
C LYS A 191 8.22 -12.81 -21.61
N HIS A 192 7.07 -12.57 -20.99
CA HIS A 192 6.33 -11.31 -21.05
C HIS A 192 6.55 -10.40 -19.83
N ASN A 193 7.43 -10.78 -18.89
CA ASN A 193 7.72 -10.06 -17.64
C ASN A 193 6.43 -9.70 -16.86
N LEU A 194 5.53 -10.67 -16.71
CA LEU A 194 4.22 -10.43 -16.09
C LEU A 194 4.33 -10.21 -14.57
N MET A 195 3.51 -9.31 -14.04
CA MET A 195 3.40 -9.03 -12.61
C MET A 195 1.93 -8.81 -12.22
N SER A 196 1.55 -9.16 -10.98
CA SER A 196 0.25 -8.75 -10.42
C SER A 196 0.44 -7.67 -9.37
N LEU A 197 -0.47 -6.68 -9.34
CA LEU A 197 -0.57 -5.67 -8.27
C LEU A 197 -1.63 -6.02 -7.21
N ASN A 198 -2.07 -7.29 -7.13
CA ASN A 198 -3.05 -7.76 -6.16
C ASN A 198 -2.59 -7.59 -4.69
N SER A 199 -3.49 -7.83 -3.74
CA SER A 199 -3.39 -7.46 -2.31
C SER A 199 -2.19 -8.01 -1.55
N ILE A 200 -1.51 -9.04 -2.06
CA ILE A 200 -0.36 -9.71 -1.41
C ILE A 200 0.98 -8.98 -1.69
N ASN A 201 1.00 -7.95 -2.56
CA ASN A 201 2.21 -7.17 -2.79
C ASN A 201 2.66 -6.46 -1.49
N TRP A 202 3.83 -6.83 -0.98
CA TRP A 202 4.41 -6.34 0.29
C TRP A 202 4.47 -4.81 0.41
N SER A 203 4.69 -4.10 -0.70
CA SER A 203 4.65 -2.63 -0.74
C SER A 203 3.28 -2.07 -0.32
N ARG A 204 2.19 -2.73 -0.71
CA ARG A 204 0.83 -2.32 -0.35
C ARG A 204 0.58 -2.51 1.14
N VAL A 205 1.07 -3.61 1.73
CA VAL A 205 0.99 -3.90 3.17
C VAL A 205 1.75 -2.85 3.98
N LEU A 206 3.01 -2.55 3.62
CA LEU A 206 3.82 -1.53 4.29
C LEU A 206 3.14 -0.15 4.32
N VAL A 207 2.57 0.29 3.21
CA VAL A 207 1.88 1.59 3.13
C VAL A 207 0.52 1.56 3.86
N GLN A 208 -0.11 0.39 3.98
CA GLN A 208 -1.30 0.22 4.81
C GLN A 208 -0.97 0.23 6.31
N MET A 209 0.14 -0.34 6.74
CA MET A 209 0.64 -0.19 8.12
C MET A 209 0.90 1.29 8.46
N ALA A 210 1.51 2.05 7.55
CA ALA A 210 1.89 3.44 7.80
C ALA A 210 0.70 4.36 8.16
N HIS A 211 -0.45 4.21 7.50
CA HIS A 211 -1.62 5.05 7.81
C HIS A 211 -2.30 4.66 9.13
N HIS A 212 -2.18 3.40 9.59
CA HIS A 212 -2.64 3.01 10.93
C HIS A 212 -1.79 3.67 12.03
N PHE A 213 -0.46 3.75 11.86
CA PHE A 213 0.38 4.51 12.79
C PHE A 213 0.07 6.01 12.77
N PHE A 214 -0.12 6.61 11.59
CA PHE A 214 -0.55 8.02 11.47
C PHE A 214 -1.88 8.27 12.21
N ALA A 215 -2.90 7.45 11.96
CA ALA A 215 -4.19 7.54 12.63
C ALA A 215 -4.07 7.38 14.16
N TYR A 216 -3.22 6.46 14.62
CA TYR A 216 -2.95 6.29 16.04
C TYR A 216 -2.37 7.56 16.68
N PHE A 217 -1.32 8.16 16.11
CA PHE A 217 -0.71 9.38 16.65
C PHE A 217 -1.65 10.60 16.57
N GLN A 218 -2.53 10.68 15.57
CA GLN A 218 -3.54 11.73 15.45
C GLN A 218 -4.71 11.60 16.46
N CYS A 219 -4.89 10.39 17.04
CA CYS A 219 -5.82 10.11 18.15
C CYS A 219 -5.13 10.18 19.53
N ALA A 220 -3.84 9.83 19.61
CA ALA A 220 -3.03 9.77 20.83
C ALA A 220 -1.86 10.78 20.75
N PRO A 221 -2.11 12.08 21.00
CA PRO A 221 -1.13 13.15 20.78
C PRO A 221 0.00 13.23 21.83
N SER A 222 -0.09 12.47 22.92
CA SER A 222 0.97 12.27 23.90
C SER A 222 1.30 10.78 23.99
N LEU A 223 2.59 10.46 24.03
CA LEU A 223 3.11 9.10 24.18
C LEU A 223 3.76 8.89 25.56
N ASP A 224 3.63 9.87 26.44
CA ASP A 224 4.30 9.96 27.75
C ASP A 224 3.58 9.10 28.81
N THR A 225 2.34 8.68 28.55
CA THR A 225 1.58 7.75 29.38
C THR A 225 1.98 6.31 29.10
N HIS A 226 2.25 5.53 30.15
CA HIS A 226 2.54 4.10 30.07
C HIS A 226 1.58 3.31 30.99
N PRO A 227 0.80 2.33 30.47
CA PRO A 227 0.71 1.92 29.06
C PRO A 227 0.18 3.04 28.16
N LEU A 228 0.52 2.95 26.86
CA LEU A 228 -0.01 3.85 25.83
C LEU A 228 -1.54 3.75 25.75
N PRO A 229 -2.26 4.84 25.41
CA PRO A 229 -3.72 4.83 25.39
C PRO A 229 -4.24 3.88 24.29
N PRO A 230 -5.25 3.04 24.59
CA PRO A 230 -5.86 2.17 23.59
C PRO A 230 -6.70 3.01 22.60
N VAL A 231 -6.61 2.66 21.31
CA VAL A 231 -7.44 3.24 20.25
C VAL A 231 -8.13 2.09 19.53
N GLU A 232 -9.47 2.08 19.54
CA GLU A 232 -10.24 1.10 18.78
C GLU A 232 -10.27 1.48 17.30
N VAL A 233 -9.99 0.52 16.42
CA VAL A 233 -9.93 0.73 14.96
C VAL A 233 -10.83 -0.29 14.26
N VAL A 234 -12.04 0.16 13.94
CA VAL A 234 -13.02 -0.55 13.10
C VAL A 234 -12.62 -0.41 11.64
N VAL A 235 -12.44 -1.52 10.93
CA VAL A 235 -12.05 -1.54 9.51
C VAL A 235 -13.13 -2.25 8.69
N PRO A 236 -13.88 -1.54 7.82
CA PRO A 236 -14.80 -2.21 6.90
C PRO A 236 -13.99 -3.05 5.91
N THR A 237 -14.23 -4.36 5.89
CA THR A 237 -13.42 -5.33 5.13
C THR A 237 -14.26 -6.10 4.12
N GLY A 238 -13.65 -6.38 2.97
CA GLY A 238 -14.08 -7.42 2.02
C GLY A 238 -12.93 -8.41 1.85
N ALA A 239 -12.03 -8.14 0.90
CA ALA A 239 -10.89 -9.00 0.56
C ALA A 239 -9.68 -8.92 1.54
N ALA A 240 -9.90 -8.63 2.83
CA ALA A 240 -8.95 -8.64 3.96
C ALA A 240 -7.61 -7.87 3.83
N GLY A 241 -7.24 -7.28 2.69
CA GLY A 241 -5.93 -6.60 2.52
C GLY A 241 -5.67 -5.49 3.54
N ASN A 242 -6.69 -4.70 3.88
CA ASN A 242 -6.57 -3.66 4.91
C ASN A 242 -6.50 -4.21 6.36
N LEU A 243 -6.70 -5.53 6.55
CA LEU A 243 -6.39 -6.26 7.80
C LEU A 243 -5.03 -6.95 7.73
N ALA A 244 -4.48 -7.24 6.55
CA ALA A 244 -3.10 -7.74 6.42
C ALA A 244 -2.05 -6.70 6.88
N GLY A 245 -2.39 -5.40 6.86
CA GLY A 245 -1.62 -4.35 7.54
C GLY A 245 -1.78 -4.30 9.07
N LYS A 246 -2.57 -5.23 9.67
CA LYS A 246 -2.90 -5.30 11.11
C LYS A 246 -2.43 -6.61 11.78
N GLU A 247 -2.11 -7.67 11.03
CA GLU A 247 -1.79 -9.00 11.58
C GLU A 247 -0.39 -9.53 11.15
N THR A 248 0.52 -9.75 12.11
CA THR A 248 1.83 -10.44 11.95
C THR A 248 2.38 -10.86 13.34
N PRO A 249 3.02 -12.03 13.59
CA PRO A 249 2.96 -12.60 14.96
C PRO A 249 4.23 -12.78 15.87
N LEU A 250 4.05 -12.61 17.20
CA LEU A 250 4.86 -13.03 18.37
C LEU A 250 4.06 -14.01 19.24
N GLY A 251 4.68 -15.11 19.70
CA GLY A 251 4.17 -15.86 20.84
C GLY A 251 4.39 -15.12 22.16
N GLY A 252 3.31 -14.86 22.94
CA GLY A 252 3.36 -14.00 24.13
C GLY A 252 2.48 -14.40 25.33
N LYS A 253 2.17 -15.70 25.47
CA LYS A 253 1.51 -16.38 26.63
C LYS A 253 0.66 -15.54 27.62
N GLY A 254 -0.66 -15.71 27.57
CA GLY A 254 -1.58 -15.38 28.66
C GLY A 254 -2.89 -16.16 28.52
N LEU A 255 -3.43 -16.71 29.62
CA LEU A 255 -4.69 -17.47 29.60
C LEU A 255 -5.88 -16.63 30.11
N SER A 256 -6.91 -16.54 29.26
CA SER A 256 -8.32 -16.81 29.61
C SER A 256 -9.12 -17.01 28.32
#